data_AF-A0A8B6G6A9-F1
#
_entry.id   AF-A0A8B6G6A9-F1
#
_cell.length_a   1.000
_cell.length_b   1.000
_cell.length_c   1.000
_cell.angle_alpha   90.00
_cell.angle_beta   90.00
_cell.angle_gamma   90.00
#
_symmetry.space_group_name_H-M   'P 1'
#
loop_
_entity.id
_entity.type
_entity.pdbx_description
1 polymer ?
#
loop_
_entity_poly.entity_id
_entity_poly.type
_entity_poly.pdbx_seq_one_letter_code
_entity_poly.pdbx_strand_id
1 'polypeptide(L)'
;MRERIEHANRRHCDGVDPENVNGWEQNRAGLHLTPNDQLDYNRYLAHVAHANGLAVGLKDDVSQLSHLVVDFDFAINESCLENHTCDLYEPFFRAGK
;
A
#
# COMPACT_ATOMS: atom_id res chain seq x y z
N MET A 1 -3.05 -7.71 -11.34
CA MET A 1 -1.78 -7.25 -10.76
C MET A 1 -0.71 -8.32 -10.62
N ARG A 2 -1.04 -9.56 -10.23
CA ARG A 2 -0.08 -10.67 -10.09
C ARG A 2 1.01 -10.74 -11.17
N GLU A 3 0.64 -10.79 -12.43
CA GLU A 3 1.59 -10.89 -13.55
C GLU A 3 2.61 -9.74 -13.59
N ARG A 4 2.22 -8.53 -13.15
CA ARG A 4 3.12 -7.37 -13.07
C ARG A 4 4.12 -7.51 -11.92
N ILE A 5 3.68 -8.05 -10.79
CA ILE A 5 4.54 -8.32 -9.62
C ILE A 5 5.53 -9.45 -9.95
N GLU A 6 5.05 -10.53 -10.56
CA GLU A 6 5.93 -11.61 -11.05
C GLU A 6 6.94 -11.09 -12.07
N HIS A 7 6.55 -10.13 -12.91
CA HIS A 7 7.45 -9.47 -13.84
C HIS A 7 8.53 -8.64 -13.14
N ALA A 8 8.21 -7.96 -12.03
CA ALA A 8 9.18 -7.25 -11.20
C ALA A 8 10.22 -8.21 -10.62
N ASN A 9 9.79 -9.37 -10.12
CA ASN A 9 10.73 -10.40 -9.65
C ASN A 9 11.63 -10.92 -10.80
N ARG A 10 11.06 -11.20 -11.99
CA ARG A 10 11.87 -11.58 -13.18
C ARG A 10 12.85 -10.49 -13.63
N ARG A 11 12.61 -9.24 -13.23
CA ARG A 11 13.49 -8.08 -13.47
C ARG A 11 14.48 -7.83 -12.33
N HIS A 12 14.52 -8.70 -11.32
CA HIS A 12 15.37 -8.58 -10.13
C HIS A 12 15.11 -7.31 -9.33
N CYS A 13 13.86 -6.85 -9.27
CA CYS A 13 13.48 -5.82 -8.31
C CYS A 13 13.57 -6.39 -6.89
N ASP A 14 13.93 -5.55 -5.92
CA ASP A 14 13.91 -5.91 -4.49
C ASP A 14 12.52 -5.71 -3.87
N GLY A 15 11.71 -4.84 -4.46
CA GLY A 15 10.35 -4.54 -4.00
C GLY A 15 9.50 -3.84 -5.05
N VAL A 16 8.24 -3.60 -4.70
CA VAL A 16 7.25 -2.94 -5.56
C VAL A 16 6.52 -1.82 -4.83
N ASP A 17 6.16 -0.78 -5.58
CA ASP A 17 5.33 0.35 -5.16
C ASP A 17 4.04 0.36 -6.01
N PRO A 18 2.97 -0.33 -5.58
CA PRO A 18 1.69 -0.26 -6.27
C PRO A 18 0.98 1.08 -5.99
N GLU A 19 0.89 1.92 -7.02
CA GLU A 19 0.23 3.22 -6.92
C GLU A 19 -1.31 3.13 -6.96
N ASN A 20 -1.99 4.17 -6.47
CA ASN A 20 -3.45 4.33 -6.44
C ASN A 20 -4.19 3.25 -5.62
N VAL A 21 -3.59 2.87 -4.48
CA VAL A 21 -4.12 1.88 -3.54
C VAL A 21 -5.00 2.50 -2.43
N ASN A 22 -5.58 3.67 -2.71
CA ASN A 22 -6.53 4.39 -1.86
C ASN A 22 -7.78 4.85 -2.64
N GLY A 23 -8.15 4.12 -3.69
CA GLY A 23 -9.22 4.50 -4.60
C GLY A 23 -10.59 4.68 -3.95
N TRP A 24 -10.84 4.01 -2.82
CA TRP A 24 -12.07 4.18 -2.03
C TRP A 24 -12.25 5.60 -1.47
N GLU A 25 -11.15 6.29 -1.14
CA GLU A 25 -11.19 7.65 -0.60
C GLU A 25 -11.69 8.65 -1.65
N GLN A 26 -11.38 8.38 -2.92
CA GLN A 26 -11.66 9.31 -4.00
C GLN A 26 -13.09 9.19 -4.51
N ASN A 27 -13.78 8.05 -4.33
CA ASN A 27 -15.19 7.78 -4.72
C ASN A 27 -15.62 8.29 -6.12
N ARG A 28 -14.67 8.59 -7.00
CA ARG A 28 -14.87 9.24 -8.30
C ARG A 28 -14.99 8.24 -9.46
N ALA A 29 -14.61 6.98 -9.24
CA ALA A 29 -14.51 5.99 -10.30
C ALA A 29 -15.85 5.37 -10.73
N GLY A 30 -16.97 5.69 -10.08
CA GLY A 30 -18.27 5.03 -10.34
C GLY A 30 -18.31 3.56 -9.92
N LEU A 31 -17.25 3.06 -9.27
CA LEU A 31 -17.09 1.67 -8.84
C LEU A 31 -17.60 1.41 -7.41
N HIS A 32 -18.01 2.46 -6.67
CA HIS A 32 -18.51 2.38 -5.29
C HIS A 32 -17.63 1.51 -4.37
N LEU A 33 -16.31 1.70 -4.43
CA LEU A 33 -15.36 0.97 -3.60
C LEU A 33 -15.58 1.32 -2.13
N THR A 34 -15.72 0.29 -1.30
CA THR A 34 -15.82 0.43 0.15
C THR A 34 -14.41 0.44 0.78
N PRO A 35 -14.26 0.92 2.03
CA PRO A 35 -13.03 0.78 2.78
C PRO A 35 -12.55 -0.68 2.85
N ASN A 36 -13.47 -1.64 2.97
CA ASN A 36 -13.12 -3.06 3.06
C ASN A 36 -12.61 -3.61 1.72
N ASP A 37 -13.17 -3.16 0.58
CA ASP A 37 -12.67 -3.55 -0.74
C ASP A 37 -11.21 -3.10 -0.90
N GLN A 38 -10.86 -1.91 -0.39
CA GLN A 38 -9.49 -1.44 -0.42
C GLN A 38 -8.57 -2.27 0.48
N LEU A 39 -8.99 -2.56 1.72
CA LEU A 39 -8.20 -3.40 2.64
C LEU A 39 -7.92 -4.77 2.04
N ASP A 40 -8.94 -5.42 1.47
CA ASP A 40 -8.81 -6.75 0.87
C ASP A 40 -7.86 -6.72 -0.33
N TYR A 41 -7.95 -5.69 -1.17
CA TYR A 41 -7.07 -5.54 -2.32
C TYR A 41 -5.63 -5.23 -1.90
N ASN A 42 -5.42 -4.36 -0.92
CA ASN A 42 -4.08 -3.98 -0.43
C ASN A 42 -3.38 -5.18 0.22
N ARG A 43 -4.09 -5.97 1.03
CA ARG A 43 -3.60 -7.25 1.57
C ARG A 43 -3.27 -8.26 0.47
N TYR A 44 -4.12 -8.35 -0.56
CA TYR A 44 -3.84 -9.19 -1.72
C TYR A 44 -2.53 -8.78 -2.41
N LEU A 45 -2.29 -7.48 -2.61
CA LEU A 45 -1.05 -6.98 -3.22
C LEU A 45 0.17 -7.35 -2.38
N ALA A 46 0.10 -7.12 -1.07
CA ALA A 46 1.17 -7.48 -0.14
C ALA A 46 1.49 -8.98 -0.17
N HIS A 47 0.45 -9.82 -0.03
CA HIS A 47 0.60 -11.27 -0.10
C HIS A 47 1.24 -11.73 -1.43
N VAL A 48 0.83 -11.15 -2.56
CA VAL A 48 1.40 -11.53 -3.87
C VAL A 48 2.86 -11.06 -4.01
N ALA A 49 3.22 -9.89 -3.48
CA ALA A 49 4.60 -9.41 -3.47
C ALA A 49 5.50 -10.33 -2.61
N HIS A 50 5.09 -10.63 -1.38
CA HIS A 50 5.82 -11.52 -0.48
C HIS A 50 5.96 -12.94 -1.03
N ALA A 51 4.91 -13.49 -1.66
CA ALA A 51 4.97 -14.79 -2.33
C ALA A 51 5.97 -14.83 -3.50
N ASN A 52 6.36 -13.67 -4.04
CA ASN A 52 7.38 -13.52 -5.07
C ASN A 52 8.74 -13.08 -4.52
N GLY A 53 8.93 -13.05 -3.20
CA GLY A 53 10.19 -12.64 -2.57
C GLY A 53 10.48 -11.14 -2.69
N LEU A 54 9.46 -10.33 -2.91
CA LEU A 54 9.56 -8.88 -3.08
C LEU A 54 9.03 -8.16 -1.84
N ALA A 55 9.71 -7.09 -1.42
CA ALA A 55 9.14 -6.14 -0.48
C ALA A 55 8.02 -5.32 -1.13
N VAL A 56 7.14 -4.71 -0.33
CA VAL A 56 5.99 -3.93 -0.82
C VAL A 56 5.74 -2.67 0.00
N GLY A 57 5.60 -1.55 -0.70
CA GLY A 57 5.27 -0.25 -0.12
C GLY A 57 3.77 0.03 -0.11
N LEU A 58 3.24 0.56 0.99
CA LEU A 58 1.89 1.12 1.04
C LEU A 58 1.95 2.58 0.59
N LYS A 59 1.45 2.84 -0.62
CA LYS A 59 1.36 4.19 -1.19
C LYS A 59 0.10 4.89 -0.67
N ASP A 60 0.30 5.90 0.16
CA ASP A 60 -0.76 6.66 0.83
C ASP A 60 -1.74 5.77 1.62
N ASP A 61 -3.05 5.78 1.28
CA ASP A 61 -4.14 5.13 2.03
C ASP A 61 -4.08 5.46 3.54
N VAL A 62 -3.88 6.76 3.81
CA VAL A 62 -3.54 7.29 5.13
C VAL A 62 -4.57 6.89 6.18
N SER A 63 -5.84 6.82 5.77
CA SER A 63 -6.96 6.44 6.63
C SER A 63 -6.94 4.96 7.08
N GLN A 64 -6.16 4.10 6.42
CA GLN A 64 -6.08 2.66 6.69
C GLN A 64 -4.71 2.18 7.19
N LEU A 65 -3.76 3.10 7.47
CA LEU A 65 -2.39 2.78 7.90
C LEU A 65 -2.32 1.77 9.06
N SER A 66 -3.13 1.96 10.10
CA SER A 66 -3.15 1.08 11.28
C SER A 66 -3.63 -0.35 10.97
N HIS A 67 -4.42 -0.53 9.92
CA HIS A 67 -4.95 -1.82 9.50
C HIS A 67 -4.01 -2.58 8.55
N LEU A 68 -3.13 -1.85 7.84
CA LEU A 68 -2.26 -2.38 6.78
C LEU A 68 -0.78 -2.42 7.18
N VAL A 69 -0.38 -1.77 8.27
CA VAL A 69 1.01 -1.79 8.75
C VAL A 69 1.58 -3.19 8.95
N VAL A 70 0.74 -4.18 9.26
CA VAL A 70 1.20 -5.57 9.45
C VAL A 70 1.54 -6.26 8.13
N ASP A 71 0.92 -5.81 7.03
CA ASP A 71 0.98 -6.45 5.72
C ASP A 71 2.07 -5.85 4.83
N PHE A 72 2.45 -4.58 5.01
CA PHE A 72 3.41 -3.87 4.14
C PHE A 72 4.78 -3.69 4.78
N ASP A 73 5.84 -3.60 3.98
CA ASP A 73 7.22 -3.53 4.46
C ASP A 73 7.69 -2.10 4.74
N PHE A 74 7.10 -1.13 4.05
CA PHE A 74 7.38 0.30 4.21
C PHE A 74 6.18 1.13 3.75
N ALA A 75 6.16 2.40 4.11
CA ALA A 75 5.16 3.36 3.65
C ALA A 75 5.79 4.32 2.63
N ILE A 76 4.99 4.70 1.63
CA ILE A 76 5.35 5.75 0.66
C ILE A 76 4.28 6.83 0.78
N ASN A 77 4.71 8.01 1.18
CA ASN A 77 3.82 9.15 1.36
C ASN A 77 4.06 10.20 0.28
N GLU A 78 2.97 10.81 -0.19
CA GLU A 78 3.02 12.09 -0.89
C GLU A 78 2.53 13.23 0.01
N SER A 79 3.37 14.27 0.14
CA SER A 79 3.00 15.58 0.71
C SER A 79 2.45 15.57 2.14
N CYS A 80 2.85 14.68 3.05
CA CYS A 80 2.32 14.69 4.43
C CYS A 80 2.59 15.99 5.18
N LEU A 81 3.69 16.69 4.88
CA LEU A 81 4.01 17.97 5.51
C LEU A 81 3.02 19.06 5.09
N GLU A 82 2.68 19.09 3.80
CA GLU A 82 1.72 20.04 3.23
C GLU A 82 0.29 19.72 3.70
N ASN A 83 -0.05 18.44 3.78
CA ASN A 83 -1.38 17.98 4.18
C ASN A 83 -1.56 17.86 5.70
N HIS A 84 -0.51 18.12 6.50
CA HIS A 84 -0.48 17.93 7.95
C HIS A 84 -0.88 16.51 8.41
N THR A 85 -0.45 15.48 7.67
CA THR A 85 -0.78 14.07 7.93
C THR A 85 0.42 13.22 8.37
N CYS A 86 1.61 13.79 8.57
CA CYS A 86 2.82 12.99 8.86
C CYS A 86 2.69 12.16 10.13
N ASP A 87 2.04 12.69 11.17
CA ASP A 87 1.86 11.98 12.45
C ASP A 87 0.99 10.72 12.30
N LEU A 88 0.19 10.61 11.24
CA LEU A 88 -0.64 9.43 10.98
C LEU A 88 0.17 8.21 10.54
N TYR A 89 1.43 8.40 10.10
CA TYR A 89 2.36 7.32 9.76
C TYR A 89 3.06 6.68 10.96
N GLU A 90 2.76 7.14 12.18
CA GLU A 90 3.27 6.57 13.42
C GLU A 90 3.16 5.03 13.55
N PRO A 91 2.11 4.35 13.06
CA PRO A 91 2.06 2.89 13.07
C PRO A 91 3.28 2.24 12.39
N PHE A 92 3.74 2.77 11.25
CA PHE A 92 4.91 2.25 10.53
C PHE A 92 6.19 2.50 11.32
N PHE A 93 6.38 3.70 11.85
CA PHE A 93 7.55 4.01 12.69
C PHE A 93 7.63 3.12 13.94
N ARG A 94 6.50 2.88 14.61
CA ARG A 94 6.44 1.96 15.77
C ARG A 94 6.73 0.51 15.40
N ALA A 95 6.41 0.11 14.17
CA ALA A 95 6.72 -1.21 13.64
C ALA A 95 8.19 -1.33 13.15
N GLY A 96 8.99 -0.26 13.23
CA GLY A 96 10.37 -0.23 12.74
C GLY A 96 10.47 -0.17 11.22
N LYS A 97 9.47 0.43 10.57
CA LYS A 97 9.34 0.58 9.12
C LYS A 97 9.41 2.05 8.70
#